data_AF-A0A9N8IZB4-F1
#
_entry.id   AF-A0A9N8IZB4-F1
#
_cell.length_a   1.000
_cell.length_b   1.000
_cell.length_c   1.000
_cell.angle_alpha   90.00
_cell.angle_beta   90.00
_cell.angle_gamma   90.00
#
_symmetry.space_group_name_H-M   'P 1'
#
loop_
_entity.id
_entity.type
_entity.pdbx_description
1 polymer ?
#
loop_
_entity_poly.entity_id
_entity_poly.type
_entity_poly.pdbx_seq_one_letter_code
_entity_poly.pdbx_strand_id
1 'polypeptide(L)'
;MKNCLVILLVLFLSVSCKKDVVKQPAKLIEKDKMIDIMYDLSLLEAMKYQHQELLDSTETSPTKFILKKYKVDSLQFAQNNMYYAADYENYKDMFDEVGKRLKVAERAADSLVTIENKKAAKEAKKKLKETSKTPKDSIKKSSKQQINLDSIRRQMKKPPRR
;
A
#
# COMPACT_ATOMS: atom_id res chain seq x y z
N MET A 1 -54.89 15.21 -23.32
CA MET A 1 -53.65 15.52 -24.08
C MET A 1 -52.41 15.61 -23.16
N LYS A 2 -52.44 16.38 -22.07
CA LYS A 2 -51.29 16.57 -21.14
C LYS A 2 -50.79 15.28 -20.48
N ASN A 3 -51.71 14.40 -20.06
CA ASN A 3 -51.38 13.16 -19.34
C ASN A 3 -50.71 12.12 -20.24
N CYS A 4 -51.07 12.04 -21.53
CA CYS A 4 -50.40 11.15 -22.49
C CYS A 4 -48.93 11.54 -22.70
N LEU A 5 -48.63 12.85 -22.66
CA LEU A 5 -47.29 13.37 -22.86
C LEU A 5 -46.35 13.02 -21.69
N VAL A 6 -46.90 13.02 -20.47
CA VAL A 6 -46.20 12.56 -19.26
C VAL A 6 -45.94 11.04 -19.32
N ILE A 7 -46.92 10.25 -19.76
CA ILE A 7 -46.76 8.79 -19.89
C ILE A 7 -45.72 8.44 -20.96
N LEU A 8 -45.71 9.16 -22.09
CA LEU A 8 -44.70 9.00 -23.14
C LEU A 8 -43.30 9.39 -22.65
N LEU A 9 -43.18 10.46 -21.85
CA LEU A 9 -41.92 10.87 -21.23
C LEU A 9 -41.39 9.81 -20.25
N VAL A 10 -42.26 9.24 -19.41
CA VAL A 10 -41.90 8.17 -18.46
C VAL A 10 -41.51 6.88 -19.18
N LEU A 11 -42.21 6.51 -20.26
CA LEU A 11 -41.81 5.38 -21.11
C LEU A 11 -40.46 5.63 -21.79
N PHE A 12 -40.19 6.85 -22.26
CA PHE A 12 -38.92 7.20 -22.90
C PHE A 12 -37.75 7.15 -21.91
N LEU A 13 -37.98 7.54 -20.65
CA LEU A 13 -36.99 7.40 -19.56
C LEU A 13 -36.74 5.94 -19.16
N SER A 14 -37.67 5.02 -19.48
CA SER A 14 -37.56 3.60 -19.14
C SER A 14 -36.75 2.78 -20.16
N VAL A 15 -36.46 3.35 -21.35
CA VAL A 15 -35.56 2.73 -22.34
C VAL A 15 -34.11 3.03 -21.94
N SER A 16 -33.69 2.49 -20.79
CA SER A 16 -32.26 2.37 -20.48
C SER A 16 -31.67 1.38 -21.47
N CYS A 17 -31.07 1.94 -22.51
CA CYS A 17 -30.49 1.19 -23.59
C CYS A 17 -29.24 0.48 -23.04
N LYS A 18 -29.39 -0.78 -22.62
CA LYS A 18 -28.27 -1.72 -22.42
C LYS A 18 -27.65 -2.00 -23.78
N LYS A 19 -26.90 -1.03 -24.28
CA LYS A 19 -25.96 -1.24 -25.38
C LYS A 19 -24.71 -1.77 -24.70
N ASP A 20 -24.11 -2.84 -25.21
CA ASP A 20 -22.76 -3.23 -24.83
C ASP A 20 -21.84 -2.04 -25.17
N VAL A 21 -21.54 -1.22 -24.16
CA VAL A 21 -20.99 0.14 -24.36
C VAL A 21 -19.55 0.06 -24.89
N VAL A 22 -18.86 -1.05 -24.64
CA VAL A 22 -17.44 -1.21 -24.95
C VAL A 22 -17.20 -2.47 -25.76
N LYS A 23 -16.61 -2.29 -26.96
CA LYS A 23 -16.19 -3.40 -27.82
C LYS A 23 -14.93 -4.06 -27.27
N GLN A 24 -14.81 -5.36 -27.51
CA GLN A 24 -13.59 -6.11 -27.17
C GLN A 24 -12.38 -5.52 -27.92
N PRO A 25 -11.25 -5.26 -27.22
CA PRO A 25 -10.05 -4.73 -27.84
C PRO A 25 -9.37 -5.76 -28.75
N ALA A 26 -8.73 -5.28 -29.82
CA ALA A 26 -8.03 -6.14 -30.78
C ALA A 26 -6.88 -6.94 -30.16
N LYS A 27 -6.22 -6.37 -29.14
CA LYS A 27 -5.16 -7.03 -28.36
C LYS A 27 -5.68 -7.26 -26.93
N LEU A 28 -6.50 -8.29 -26.74
CA LEU A 28 -7.04 -8.64 -25.43
C LEU A 28 -5.90 -9.08 -24.48
N ILE A 29 -5.89 -8.53 -23.28
CA ILE A 29 -5.12 -9.02 -22.14
C ILE A 29 -6.04 -9.99 -21.42
N GLU A 30 -5.63 -11.25 -21.28
CA GLU A 30 -6.44 -12.25 -20.57
C GLU A 30 -6.76 -11.80 -19.13
N LYS A 31 -7.92 -12.24 -18.62
CA LYS A 31 -8.43 -11.81 -17.30
C LYS A 31 -7.42 -12.07 -16.18
N ASP A 32 -6.84 -13.27 -16.14
CA ASP A 32 -5.86 -13.66 -15.12
C ASP A 32 -4.60 -12.79 -15.20
N LYS A 33 -4.11 -12.51 -16.42
CA LYS A 33 -2.99 -11.60 -16.64
C LYS A 33 -3.31 -10.16 -16.23
N MET A 34 -4.56 -9.71 -16.43
CA MET A 34 -5.00 -8.39 -15.96
C MET A 34 -5.06 -8.35 -14.42
N ILE A 35 -5.52 -9.42 -13.77
CA ILE A 35 -5.50 -9.54 -12.30
C ILE A 35 -4.07 -9.46 -11.77
N ASP A 36 -3.11 -10.13 -12.42
CA ASP A 36 -1.68 -10.05 -12.05
C ASP A 36 -1.13 -8.61 -12.20
N ILE A 37 -1.49 -7.94 -13.30
CA ILE A 37 -1.14 -6.52 -13.54
C ILE A 37 -1.71 -5.63 -12.43
N MET A 38 -2.98 -5.79 -12.08
CA MET A 38 -3.64 -5.00 -11.04
C MET A 38 -3.03 -5.25 -9.66
N TYR A 39 -2.70 -6.50 -9.34
CA TYR A 39 -2.03 -6.87 -8.10
C TYR A 39 -0.66 -6.18 -7.97
N ASP A 40 0.21 -6.33 -8.96
CA ASP A 40 1.55 -5.74 -8.89
C ASP A 40 1.50 -4.21 -8.92
N LEU A 41 0.58 -3.62 -9.69
CA LEU A 41 0.38 -2.18 -9.72
C LEU A 41 -0.03 -1.66 -8.34
N SER A 42 -0.97 -2.34 -7.67
CA SER A 42 -1.40 -1.97 -6.32
C SER A 42 -0.26 -2.06 -5.30
N LEU A 43 0.62 -3.07 -5.43
CA LEU A 43 1.77 -3.24 -4.55
C LEU A 43 2.80 -2.12 -4.75
N LEU A 44 3.10 -1.77 -6.01
CA LEU A 44 4.02 -0.67 -6.33
C LEU A 44 3.45 0.69 -5.92
N GLU A 45 2.15 0.91 -6.06
CA GLU A 45 1.49 2.13 -5.58
C GLU A 45 1.54 2.24 -4.05
N ALA A 46 1.33 1.15 -3.33
CA ALA A 46 1.48 1.12 -1.87
C ALA A 46 2.92 1.43 -1.43
N MET A 47 3.92 0.85 -2.11
CA MET A 47 5.34 1.14 -1.85
C MET A 47 5.68 2.61 -2.16
N LYS A 48 5.18 3.14 -3.27
CA LYS A 48 5.33 4.56 -3.63
C LYS A 48 4.73 5.47 -2.56
N TYR A 49 3.59 5.11 -2.01
CA TYR A 49 2.92 5.89 -0.97
C TYR A 49 3.74 5.93 0.33
N GLN A 50 4.35 4.81 0.73
CA GLN A 50 5.19 4.75 1.94
C GLN A 50 6.55 5.42 1.76
N HIS A 51 7.11 5.39 0.55
CA HIS A 51 8.46 5.88 0.26
C HIS A 51 8.47 6.83 -0.93
N GLN A 52 7.83 7.99 -0.78
CA GLN A 52 7.74 9.01 -1.84
C GLN A 52 9.14 9.44 -2.33
N GLU A 53 10.10 9.61 -1.42
CA GLU A 53 11.47 10.05 -1.72
C GLU A 53 12.25 9.07 -2.61
N LEU A 54 11.89 7.78 -2.62
CA LEU A 54 12.60 6.77 -3.40
C LEU A 54 12.23 6.77 -4.89
N LEU A 55 11.09 7.36 -5.27
CA LEU A 55 10.50 7.22 -6.62
C LEU A 55 10.22 8.55 -7.34
N ASP A 56 10.89 9.64 -6.96
CA ASP A 56 10.71 10.97 -7.59
C ASP A 56 11.31 11.06 -9.02
N SER A 57 12.01 10.03 -9.49
CA SER A 57 12.48 9.99 -10.87
C SER A 57 11.39 9.46 -11.82
N THR A 58 11.14 10.19 -12.91
CA THR A 58 10.16 9.85 -13.97
C THR A 58 10.42 8.49 -14.64
N GLU A 59 11.63 7.95 -14.52
CA GLU A 59 12.03 6.62 -14.97
C GLU A 59 11.51 5.48 -14.06
N THR A 60 11.15 5.77 -12.82
CA THR A 60 10.74 4.77 -11.80
C THR A 60 9.23 4.69 -11.57
N SER A 61 8.40 5.19 -12.50
CA SER A 61 6.96 5.14 -12.29
C SER A 61 6.43 3.70 -12.23
N PRO A 62 5.61 3.35 -11.22
CA PRO A 62 4.99 2.03 -11.10
C PRO A 62 4.35 1.54 -12.40
N THR A 63 3.58 2.41 -13.05
CA THR A 63 2.89 2.09 -14.31
C THR A 63 3.86 1.74 -15.44
N LYS A 64 4.96 2.51 -15.63
CA LYS A 64 5.94 2.25 -16.69
C LYS A 64 6.65 0.90 -16.45
N PHE A 65 6.97 0.59 -15.20
CA PHE A 65 7.55 -0.69 -14.82
C PHE A 65 6.61 -1.87 -15.13
N ILE A 66 5.33 -1.76 -14.76
CA ILE A 66 4.33 -2.80 -14.99
C ILE A 66 4.10 -3.05 -16.48
N LEU A 67 3.92 -1.99 -17.28
CA LEU A 67 3.75 -2.11 -18.73
C LEU A 67 4.94 -2.85 -19.38
N LYS A 68 6.17 -2.54 -18.93
CA LYS A 68 7.38 -3.24 -19.38
C LYS A 68 7.43 -4.70 -18.92
N LYS A 69 7.11 -4.98 -17.65
CA LYS A 69 7.12 -6.34 -17.06
C LYS A 69 6.19 -7.29 -17.82
N TYR A 70 4.97 -6.83 -18.11
CA TYR A 70 3.93 -7.66 -18.74
C TYR A 70 3.93 -7.60 -20.28
N LYS A 71 4.83 -6.80 -20.88
CA LYS A 71 4.92 -6.54 -22.32
C LYS A 71 3.59 -6.03 -22.89
N VAL A 72 3.01 -5.07 -22.20
CA VAL A 72 1.72 -4.45 -22.53
C VAL A 72 1.95 -2.99 -22.87
N ASP A 73 1.28 -2.52 -23.92
CA ASP A 73 1.30 -1.11 -24.30
C ASP A 73 0.32 -0.29 -23.45
N SER A 74 0.58 0.99 -23.25
CA SER A 74 -0.28 1.88 -22.45
C SER A 74 -1.69 1.98 -23.04
N LEU A 75 -1.80 2.08 -24.36
CA LEU A 75 -3.07 2.09 -25.08
C LEU A 75 -3.79 0.74 -24.91
N GLN A 76 -3.06 -0.37 -25.04
CA GLN A 76 -3.61 -1.71 -24.87
C GLN A 76 -4.16 -1.87 -23.45
N PHE A 77 -3.41 -1.48 -22.43
CA PHE A 77 -3.87 -1.53 -21.04
C PHE A 77 -5.13 -0.69 -20.85
N ALA A 78 -5.16 0.56 -21.31
CA ALA A 78 -6.32 1.45 -21.17
C ALA A 78 -7.58 0.87 -21.82
N GLN A 79 -7.47 0.35 -23.05
CA GLN A 79 -8.59 -0.26 -23.75
C GLN A 79 -9.11 -1.53 -23.06
N ASN A 80 -8.21 -2.38 -22.57
CA ASN A 80 -8.58 -3.59 -21.82
C ASN A 80 -9.21 -3.24 -20.47
N ASN A 81 -8.67 -2.24 -19.77
CA ASN A 81 -9.24 -1.74 -18.52
C ASN A 81 -10.68 -1.23 -18.74
N MET A 82 -10.90 -0.46 -19.81
CA MET A 82 -12.26 -0.02 -20.19
C MET A 82 -13.19 -1.19 -20.54
N TYR A 83 -12.67 -2.21 -21.24
CA TYR A 83 -13.42 -3.40 -21.60
C TYR A 83 -13.87 -4.19 -20.37
N TYR A 84 -12.95 -4.46 -19.44
CA TYR A 84 -13.29 -5.16 -18.20
C TYR A 84 -14.20 -4.33 -17.31
N ALA A 85 -13.97 -3.02 -17.19
CA ALA A 85 -14.81 -2.12 -16.40
C ALA A 85 -16.24 -1.93 -16.94
N ALA A 86 -16.52 -2.33 -18.18
CA ALA A 86 -17.87 -2.28 -18.76
C ALA A 86 -18.82 -3.31 -18.12
N ASP A 87 -18.29 -4.42 -17.61
CA ASP A 87 -19.02 -5.42 -16.86
C ASP A 87 -18.68 -5.29 -15.36
N TYR A 88 -19.56 -4.63 -14.62
CA TYR A 88 -19.34 -4.30 -13.22
C TYR A 88 -19.08 -5.54 -12.34
N GLU A 89 -19.87 -6.60 -12.50
CA GLU A 89 -19.77 -7.80 -11.66
C GLU A 89 -18.43 -8.50 -11.91
N ASN A 90 -18.07 -8.68 -13.18
CA ASN A 90 -16.81 -9.30 -13.56
C ASN A 90 -15.59 -8.47 -13.11
N TYR A 91 -15.66 -7.14 -13.26
CA TYR A 91 -14.60 -6.25 -12.82
C TYR A 91 -14.45 -6.22 -11.29
N LYS A 92 -15.57 -6.28 -10.57
CA LYS A 92 -15.60 -6.43 -9.13
C LYS A 92 -14.93 -7.73 -8.70
N ASP A 93 -15.23 -8.85 -9.35
CA ASP A 93 -14.61 -10.14 -9.05
C ASP A 93 -13.07 -10.10 -9.20
N MET A 94 -12.58 -9.40 -10.24
CA MET A 94 -11.13 -9.20 -10.43
C MET A 94 -10.51 -8.45 -9.25
N PHE A 95 -11.12 -7.35 -8.80
CA PHE A 95 -10.65 -6.62 -7.61
C PHE A 95 -10.73 -7.44 -6.33
N ASP A 96 -11.80 -8.22 -6.15
CA ASP A 96 -11.95 -9.08 -4.98
C ASP A 96 -10.86 -10.16 -4.96
N GLU A 97 -10.45 -10.69 -6.11
CA GLU A 97 -9.32 -11.60 -6.22
C GLU A 97 -8.00 -10.93 -5.85
N VAL A 98 -7.72 -9.74 -6.40
CA VAL A 98 -6.54 -8.94 -6.02
C VAL A 98 -6.50 -8.71 -4.52
N GLY A 99 -7.63 -8.31 -3.92
CA GLY A 99 -7.76 -8.07 -2.49
C GLY A 99 -7.54 -9.34 -1.65
N LYS A 100 -8.00 -10.51 -2.12
CA LYS A 100 -7.71 -11.80 -1.47
C LYS A 100 -6.21 -12.10 -1.49
N ARG A 101 -5.55 -11.95 -2.63
CA ARG A 101 -4.09 -12.17 -2.76
C ARG A 101 -3.30 -11.24 -1.83
N LEU A 102 -3.67 -9.95 -1.77
CA LEU A 102 -3.04 -8.98 -0.87
C LEU A 102 -3.19 -9.38 0.61
N LYS A 103 -4.39 -9.79 1.05
CA LYS A 103 -4.61 -10.25 2.44
C LYS A 103 -3.78 -11.48 2.79
N VAL A 104 -3.57 -12.39 1.83
CA VAL A 104 -2.71 -13.57 2.04
C VAL A 104 -1.25 -13.12 2.19
N ALA A 105 -0.78 -12.21 1.33
CA ALA A 105 0.57 -11.66 1.39
C ALA A 105 0.83 -10.90 2.70
N GLU A 106 -0.13 -10.08 3.15
CA GLU A 106 -0.09 -9.36 4.42
C GLU A 106 0.08 -10.31 5.61
N ARG A 107 -0.78 -11.34 5.71
CA ARG A 107 -0.69 -12.33 6.80
C ARG A 107 0.64 -13.08 6.82
N ALA A 108 1.18 -13.38 5.63
CA ALA A 108 2.48 -14.02 5.51
C ALA A 108 3.60 -13.09 6.03
N ALA A 109 3.57 -11.82 5.65
CA ALA A 109 4.52 -10.80 6.11
C ALA A 109 4.44 -10.59 7.64
N ASP A 110 3.23 -10.44 8.20
CA ASP A 110 3.03 -10.27 9.64
C ASP A 110 3.55 -11.48 10.43
N SER A 111 3.30 -12.69 9.92
CA SER A 111 3.79 -13.92 10.53
C SER A 111 5.31 -13.94 10.60
N LEU A 112 6.00 -13.51 9.53
CA LEU A 112 7.45 -13.41 9.51
C LEU A 112 7.97 -12.38 10.52
N VAL A 113 7.39 -11.19 10.55
CA VAL A 113 7.75 -10.12 11.49
C VAL A 113 7.60 -10.57 12.94
N THR A 114 6.51 -11.28 13.27
CA THR A 114 6.32 -11.80 14.64
C THR A 114 7.34 -12.88 15.02
N ILE A 115 7.75 -13.73 14.07
CA ILE A 115 8.78 -14.75 14.29
C ILE A 115 10.14 -14.07 14.53
N GLU A 116 10.49 -13.09 13.71
CA GLU A 116 11.74 -12.32 13.83
C GLU A 116 11.80 -11.58 15.17
N ASN A 117 10.73 -10.88 15.54
CA ASN A 117 10.63 -10.20 16.83
C ASN A 117 10.77 -11.17 18.02
N LYS A 118 10.15 -12.36 17.94
CA LYS A 118 10.30 -13.40 18.98
C LYS A 118 11.71 -13.95 19.04
N LYS A 119 12.39 -14.12 17.91
CA LYS A 119 13.80 -14.57 17.85
C LYS A 119 14.71 -13.50 18.47
N ALA A 120 14.59 -12.24 18.04
CA ALA A 120 15.34 -11.11 18.58
C ALA A 120 15.14 -10.95 20.10
N ALA A 121 13.90 -11.09 20.60
CA ALA A 121 13.61 -11.03 22.03
C ALA A 121 14.23 -12.20 22.82
N LYS A 122 14.27 -13.41 22.25
CA LYS A 122 14.93 -14.57 22.87
C LYS A 122 16.44 -14.41 22.90
N GLU A 123 17.03 -13.89 21.83
CA GLU A 123 18.46 -13.59 21.75
C GLU A 123 18.87 -12.49 22.73
N ALA A 124 18.11 -11.40 22.82
CA ALA A 124 18.31 -10.36 23.82
C ALA A 124 18.25 -10.91 25.25
N LYS A 125 17.25 -11.76 25.56
CA LYS A 125 17.13 -12.42 26.88
C LYS A 125 18.28 -13.40 27.17
N LYS A 126 18.82 -14.07 26.15
CA LYS A 126 19.98 -14.96 26.29
C LYS A 126 21.26 -14.17 26.57
N LYS A 127 21.48 -13.05 25.87
CA LYS A 127 22.60 -12.14 26.11
C LYS A 127 22.58 -11.52 27.51
N LEU A 128 21.39 -11.16 28.03
CA LEU A 128 21.19 -10.69 29.42
C LEU A 128 21.44 -11.78 30.49
N LYS A 129 21.20 -13.06 30.18
CA LYS A 129 21.52 -14.18 31.07
C LYS A 129 22.99 -14.62 31.02
N GLU A 130 23.71 -14.31 29.93
CA GLU A 130 25.16 -14.57 29.81
C GLU A 130 25.98 -13.47 30.50
N THR A 131 25.56 -12.20 30.46
CA THR A 131 26.23 -11.10 31.18
C THR A 131 26.02 -11.10 32.70
N SER A 132 25.10 -11.92 33.22
CA SER A 132 24.84 -12.07 34.67
C SER A 132 25.55 -13.28 35.30
N LYS A 133 26.34 -14.06 34.54
CA LYS A 133 27.09 -15.23 35.02
C LYS A 133 28.60 -15.00 35.19
N THR A 134 29.11 -13.80 34.97
CA THR A 134 30.47 -13.47 35.42
C THR A 134 30.47 -13.30 36.94
N PRO A 135 31.36 -13.99 37.68
CA PRO A 135 31.39 -13.89 39.13
C PRO A 135 31.68 -12.44 39.54
N LYS A 136 30.87 -11.95 40.49
CA LYS A 136 31.10 -10.69 41.19
C LYS A 136 32.39 -10.83 41.99
N ASP A 137 33.53 -10.51 41.40
CA ASP A 137 34.66 -10.09 42.21
C ASP A 137 35.31 -8.85 41.64
N SER A 138 35.37 -7.85 42.51
CA SER A 138 36.12 -6.61 42.40
C SER A 138 35.68 -5.64 41.30
N ILE A 139 34.89 -4.62 41.66
CA ILE A 139 35.29 -3.21 41.47
C ILE A 139 34.51 -2.31 42.44
N LYS A 140 35.35 -1.59 43.17
CA LYS A 140 35.15 -0.57 44.19
C LYS A 140 34.11 0.49 43.83
N LYS A 141 33.26 0.76 44.84
CA LYS A 141 32.41 1.94 45.02
C LYS A 141 33.15 3.23 44.62
N SER A 142 32.69 3.95 43.59
CA SER A 142 33.11 5.34 43.32
C SER A 142 31.93 6.18 42.83
N SER A 143 31.61 7.20 43.65
CA SER A 143 30.92 8.47 43.36
C SER A 143 29.66 8.46 42.49
N LYS A 144 28.50 8.64 43.15
CA LYS A 144 27.38 9.42 42.60
C LYS A 144 27.89 10.81 42.22
N GLN A 145 27.79 11.20 40.96
CA GLN A 145 27.79 12.61 40.56
C GLN A 145 26.39 12.94 40.03
N GLN A 146 25.62 13.57 40.91
CA GLN A 146 24.27 14.05 40.66
C GLN A 146 24.37 15.29 39.78
N ILE A 147 24.03 15.17 38.50
CA ILE A 147 23.98 16.30 37.58
C ILE A 147 22.76 17.15 37.98
N ASN A 148 23.01 18.36 38.49
CA ASN A 148 21.97 19.27 38.95
C ASN A 148 21.35 19.97 37.72
N LEU A 149 20.06 19.75 37.47
CA LEU A 149 19.33 20.17 36.25
C LEU A 149 19.13 21.69 36.09
N ASP A 150 19.52 22.50 37.08
CA ASP A 150 19.15 23.92 37.16
C ASP A 150 20.01 24.87 36.31
N SER A 151 21.17 24.42 35.81
CA SER A 151 22.06 25.25 34.98
C SER A 151 21.62 25.36 33.52
N ILE A 152 20.84 24.41 33.00
CA ILE A 152 20.38 24.41 31.59
C ILE A 152 19.22 25.40 31.38
N ARG A 153 18.40 25.64 32.41
CA ARG A 153 17.21 26.50 32.31
C ARG A 153 17.54 28.00 32.13
N ARG A 154 18.78 28.41 32.42
CA ARG A 154 19.24 29.81 32.24
C ARG A 154 19.65 30.15 30.81
N GLN A 155 19.84 29.17 29.92
CA GLN A 155 20.24 29.41 28.53
C GLN A 155 19.05 29.61 27.56
N MET A 156 17.80 29.45 28.01
CA MET A 156 16.60 29.57 27.17
C MET A 156 15.72 30.82 27.45
N LYS A 157 16.29 31.93 27.95
CA LYS A 157 15.59 33.22 27.92
C LYS A 157 16.02 34.01 26.67
N LYS A 158 15.23 33.93 25.60
CA LYS A 158 15.33 34.83 24.44
C LYS A 158 15.08 36.28 24.90
N PRO A 159 15.81 37.30 24.39
CA PRO A 159 15.50 38.69 24.68
C PRO A 159 14.18 39.12 24.01
N PRO A 160 13.47 40.12 24.55
CA PRO A 160 12.25 40.62 23.94
C PRO A 160 12.57 41.33 22.62
N ARG A 161 11.77 41.05 21.58
CA ARG A 161 11.81 41.83 20.33
C ARG A 161 11.30 43.24 20.64
N ARG A 162 12.10 44.25 20.31
CA ARG A 162 11.66 45.66 20.23
C ARG A 162 10.70 45.85 19.06
#